data_AF-F8PAR3-F1
#
_entry.id   AF-F8PAR3-F1
#
_cell.length_a   1.000
_cell.length_b   1.000
_cell.length_c   1.000
_cell.angle_alpha   90.00
_cell.angle_beta   90.00
_cell.angle_gamma   90.00
#
_symmetry.space_group_name_H-M   'P 1'
#
loop_
_entity.id
_entity.type
_entity.pdbx_description
1 polymer ?
#
loop_
_entity_poly.entity_id
_entity_poly.type
_entity_poly.pdbx_seq_one_letter_code
_entity_poly.pdbx_strand_id
1 'polypeptide(L)'
;MLFAKCILFMSLSLIGTVTAIPLNVLHLKRNVNPALVPPFGWQSGIDPDGTGNCAGAVNGTNGQPIQIPCQCPPNSTFFLASLNKNVAAGFVVNNPTVKLTFPTD
;
A
#
# COMPACT_ATOMS: atom_id res chain seq x y z
N MET A 1 -3.39 46.05 -54.61
CA MET A 1 -4.82 46.07 -54.20
C MET A 1 -5.34 44.62 -54.10
N LEU A 2 -4.81 43.63 -53.37
CA LEU A 2 -4.18 43.42 -52.05
C LEU A 2 -5.04 43.62 -50.78
N PHE A 3 -6.31 44.07 -50.87
CA PHE A 3 -7.15 44.14 -49.66
C PHE A 3 -8.51 43.44 -49.76
N ALA A 4 -8.87 42.85 -50.91
CA ALA A 4 -10.19 42.25 -51.12
C ALA A 4 -10.24 40.70 -51.01
N LYS A 5 -9.16 40.05 -50.54
CA LYS A 5 -9.05 38.57 -50.54
C LYS A 5 -8.76 37.94 -49.18
N CYS A 6 -8.97 38.69 -48.09
CA CYS A 6 -8.92 38.15 -46.73
C CYS A 6 -10.31 37.94 -46.09
N ILE A 7 -11.40 38.21 -46.81
CA ILE A 7 -12.77 38.18 -46.27
C ILE A 7 -13.41 36.76 -46.35
N LEU A 8 -12.73 35.73 -46.86
CA LEU A 8 -13.37 34.44 -47.17
C LEU A 8 -13.00 33.22 -46.30
N PHE A 9 -12.17 33.31 -45.26
CA PHE A 9 -11.78 32.08 -44.52
C PHE A 9 -11.56 32.29 -43.01
N MET A 10 -12.49 32.98 -42.33
CA MET A 10 -12.51 33.04 -40.86
C MET A 10 -13.73 32.31 -40.28
N SER A 11 -13.98 31.10 -40.78
CA SER A 11 -14.87 30.11 -40.17
C SER A 11 -14.06 28.86 -39.86
N LEU A 12 -13.24 28.91 -38.81
CA LEU A 12 -12.73 27.69 -38.20
C LEU A 12 -12.88 27.80 -36.69
N SER A 13 -14.05 27.33 -36.27
CA SER A 13 -14.39 26.77 -34.96
C SER A 13 -13.21 26.67 -33.99
N LEU A 14 -13.34 27.36 -32.86
CA LEU A 14 -12.61 27.07 -31.64
C LEU A 14 -13.02 25.66 -31.19
N ILE A 15 -12.31 24.63 -31.66
CA ILE A 15 -12.47 23.27 -31.17
C ILE A 15 -11.83 23.28 -29.78
N GLY A 16 -12.66 23.51 -28.76
CA GLY A 16 -12.26 23.31 -27.38
C GLY A 16 -11.85 21.85 -27.21
N THR A 17 -10.55 21.60 -27.08
CA THR A 17 -10.03 20.27 -26.77
C THR A 17 -10.35 19.97 -25.31
N VAL A 18 -11.49 19.31 -25.07
CA VAL A 18 -11.68 18.58 -23.82
C VAL A 18 -10.72 17.40 -23.82
N THR A 19 -9.55 17.58 -23.22
CA THR A 19 -8.70 16.46 -22.87
C THR A 19 -9.43 15.67 -21.79
N ALA A 20 -10.12 14.61 -22.19
CA ALA A 20 -10.62 13.62 -21.27
C ALA A 20 -9.42 12.92 -20.64
N ILE A 21 -8.97 13.42 -19.48
CA ILE A 21 -7.97 12.70 -18.67
C ILE A 21 -8.66 11.39 -18.29
N PRO A 22 -8.13 10.22 -18.71
CA PRO A 22 -8.75 8.97 -18.33
C PRO A 22 -8.76 8.88 -16.80
N LEU A 23 -9.95 8.66 -16.22
CA LEU A 23 -10.15 8.50 -14.77
C LEU A 23 -9.29 7.38 -14.16
N ASN A 24 -8.70 6.51 -14.99
CA ASN A 24 -7.70 5.54 -14.58
C ASN A 24 -6.38 6.15 -14.07
N VAL A 25 -6.04 7.39 -14.45
CA VAL A 25 -4.87 8.10 -13.89
C VAL A 25 -5.20 8.70 -12.52
N LEU A 26 -6.48 8.95 -12.24
CA LEU A 26 -6.99 9.41 -10.94
C LEU A 26 -7.55 8.24 -10.12
N HIS A 27 -7.08 7.01 -10.36
CA HIS A 27 -7.17 5.97 -9.36
C HIS A 27 -6.14 6.30 -8.26
N LEU A 28 -6.43 7.35 -7.49
CA LEU A 28 -5.82 7.61 -6.19
C LEU A 28 -6.17 6.40 -5.33
N LYS A 29 -5.37 5.34 -5.43
CA LYS A 29 -5.47 4.21 -4.53
C LYS A 29 -5.08 4.79 -3.18
N ARG A 30 -6.11 5.20 -2.42
CA ARG A 30 -5.93 5.92 -1.17
C ARG A 30 -5.13 5.01 -0.26
N ASN A 31 -4.07 5.57 0.33
CA ASN A 31 -3.37 4.92 1.44
C ASN A 31 -4.40 4.50 2.50
N VAL A 32 -4.13 3.39 3.16
CA VAL A 32 -4.89 2.94 4.32
C VAL A 32 -4.88 4.06 5.35
N ASN A 33 -6.07 4.43 5.84
CA ASN A 33 -6.21 5.38 6.93
C ASN A 33 -5.59 4.77 8.19
N PRO A 34 -4.51 5.35 8.77
CA PRO A 34 -3.86 4.80 9.95
C PRO A 34 -4.80 4.64 11.15
N ALA A 35 -5.83 5.49 11.27
CA ALA A 35 -6.81 5.41 12.36
C ALA A 35 -7.70 4.15 12.30
N LEU A 36 -7.74 3.47 11.15
CA LEU A 36 -8.45 2.20 10.98
C LEU A 36 -7.56 0.98 11.26
N VAL A 37 -6.27 1.18 11.54
CA VAL A 37 -5.33 0.11 11.89
C VAL A 37 -5.27 0.03 13.42
N PRO A 38 -5.78 -1.05 14.04
CA PRO A 38 -5.68 -1.23 15.48
C PRO A 38 -4.21 -1.30 15.93
N PRO A 39 -3.91 -0.88 17.16
CA PRO A 39 -2.57 -1.08 17.73
C PRO A 39 -2.24 -2.58 17.81
N PHE A 40 -0.96 -2.93 17.68
CA PHE A 40 -0.53 -4.34 17.63
C PHE A 40 -0.77 -5.14 18.91
N GLY A 41 -1.00 -4.47 20.05
CA GLY A 41 -1.26 -5.14 21.32
C GLY A 41 -0.07 -5.94 21.88
N TRP A 42 1.11 -5.83 21.26
CA TRP A 42 2.37 -6.47 21.69
C TRP A 42 3.56 -5.54 21.42
N GLN A 43 4.66 -5.77 22.11
CA GLN A 43 5.89 -4.99 21.99
C GLN A 43 7.04 -5.87 21.50
N SER A 44 7.92 -5.28 20.68
CA SER A 44 9.11 -5.98 20.18
C SER A 44 10.17 -6.11 21.26
N GLY A 45 10.98 -7.16 21.21
CA GLY A 45 12.17 -7.28 22.07
C GLY A 45 11.89 -7.76 23.51
N ILE A 46 10.75 -8.39 23.78
CA ILE A 46 10.44 -8.93 25.11
C ILE A 46 11.23 -10.22 25.35
N ASP A 47 11.88 -10.33 26.50
CA ASP A 47 12.62 -11.52 26.97
C ASP A 47 13.53 -12.16 25.90
N PRO A 48 14.59 -11.45 25.45
CA PRO A 48 15.49 -11.97 24.43
C PRO A 48 16.27 -13.19 24.92
N ASP A 49 16.34 -14.24 24.10
CA ASP A 49 17.04 -15.49 24.41
C ASP A 49 18.54 -15.48 24.08
N GLY A 50 19.03 -14.39 23.48
CA GLY A 50 20.43 -14.23 23.04
C GLY A 50 20.75 -14.81 21.65
N THR A 51 19.78 -15.44 20.97
CA THR A 51 19.94 -16.02 19.62
C THR A 51 19.16 -15.25 18.55
N GLY A 52 18.49 -14.15 18.96
CA GLY A 52 17.66 -13.32 18.08
C GLY A 52 16.16 -13.59 18.22
N ASN A 53 15.75 -14.46 19.16
CA ASN A 53 14.35 -14.70 19.47
C ASN A 53 13.94 -14.02 20.78
N CYS A 54 12.65 -13.72 20.86
CA CYS A 54 11.98 -13.02 21.93
C CYS A 54 10.63 -13.67 22.23
N ALA A 55 10.10 -13.46 23.43
CA ALA A 55 8.79 -13.96 23.82
C ALA A 55 7.67 -13.33 22.96
N GLY A 56 6.84 -14.19 22.39
CA GLY A 56 5.64 -13.82 21.63
C GLY A 56 4.41 -13.61 22.49
N ALA A 57 3.37 -13.03 21.88
CA ALA A 57 2.15 -12.59 22.58
C ALA A 57 1.27 -13.71 23.15
N VAL A 58 1.50 -14.95 22.73
CA VAL A 58 0.66 -16.10 23.08
C VAL A 58 1.53 -17.27 23.55
N ASN A 59 1.00 -18.02 24.51
CA ASN A 59 1.64 -19.23 24.99
C ASN A 59 1.39 -20.39 24.03
N GLY A 60 2.40 -21.23 23.84
CA GLY A 60 2.31 -22.49 23.15
C GLY A 60 1.67 -23.58 24.01
N THR A 61 1.63 -24.80 23.47
CA THR A 61 1.04 -25.98 24.15
C THR A 61 1.80 -26.39 25.42
N ASN A 62 3.05 -25.96 25.57
CA ASN A 62 3.89 -26.17 26.75
C ASN A 62 3.68 -25.11 27.85
N GLY A 63 2.74 -24.18 27.67
CA GLY A 63 2.46 -23.10 28.61
C GLY A 63 3.48 -21.96 28.62
N GLN A 64 4.47 -21.98 27.73
CA GLN A 64 5.48 -20.92 27.58
C GLN A 64 5.18 -20.04 26.37
N PRO A 65 5.60 -18.76 26.37
CA PRO A 65 5.46 -17.89 25.19
C PRO A 65 6.11 -18.52 23.96
N ILE A 66 5.42 -18.43 22.81
CA ILE A 66 5.99 -18.87 21.53
C ILE A 66 7.14 -17.91 21.17
N GLN A 67 8.31 -18.45 20.82
CA GLN A 67 9.46 -17.65 20.40
C GLN A 67 9.20 -17.03 19.02
N ILE A 68 9.43 -15.73 18.90
CA ILE A 68 9.33 -14.94 17.67
C ILE A 68 10.61 -14.14 17.45
N PRO A 69 10.91 -13.69 16.22
CA PRO A 69 12.03 -12.77 16.00
C PRO A 69 11.88 -11.50 16.83
N CYS A 70 12.95 -11.02 17.45
CA CYS A 70 12.90 -9.85 18.32
C CYS A 70 12.43 -8.55 17.62
N GLN A 71 12.49 -8.49 16.29
CA GLN A 71 11.98 -7.38 15.47
C GLN A 71 10.45 -7.38 15.34
N CYS A 72 9.76 -8.40 15.85
CA CYS A 72 8.31 -8.51 15.79
C CYS A 72 7.65 -8.00 17.09
N PRO A 73 6.60 -7.16 17.02
CA PRO A 73 6.03 -6.55 15.81
C PRO A 73 6.92 -5.42 15.24
N PRO A 74 6.89 -5.18 13.92
CA PRO A 74 7.52 -4.00 13.33
C PRO A 74 6.89 -2.71 13.88
N ASN A 75 7.57 -1.57 13.73
CA ASN A 75 6.92 -0.29 14.07
C ASN A 75 5.74 0.01 13.12
N SER A 76 4.75 0.76 13.61
CA SER A 76 3.50 1.03 12.89
C SER A 76 3.71 1.75 11.56
N THR A 77 4.70 2.65 11.48
CA THR A 77 5.08 3.37 10.26
C THR A 77 5.57 2.40 9.17
N PHE A 78 6.45 1.48 9.51
CA PHE A 78 6.99 0.48 8.58
C PHE A 78 5.89 -0.48 8.09
N PHE A 79 5.02 -0.92 9.00
CA PHE A 79 3.86 -1.72 8.67
C PHE A 79 2.94 -0.99 7.68
N LEU A 80 2.57 0.27 7.96
CA LEU A 80 1.69 1.07 7.11
C LEU A 80 2.30 1.33 5.74
N ALA A 81 3.60 1.62 5.67
CA ALA A 81 4.30 1.80 4.40
C ALA A 81 4.23 0.52 3.54
N SER A 82 4.49 -0.64 4.15
CA SER A 82 4.43 -1.94 3.47
C SER A 82 3.00 -2.28 3.05
N LEU A 83 2.02 -2.03 3.92
CA LEU A 83 0.59 -2.23 3.63
C LEU A 83 0.14 -1.36 2.45
N ASN A 84 0.47 -0.07 2.44
CA ASN A 84 0.13 0.84 1.35
C ASN A 84 0.76 0.41 0.02
N LYS A 85 2.01 -0.06 0.03
CA LYS A 85 2.66 -0.62 -1.16
C LYS A 85 1.93 -1.86 -1.69
N ASN A 86 1.51 -2.76 -0.81
CA ASN A 86 0.79 -3.97 -1.20
C ASN A 86 -0.63 -3.67 -1.71
N VAL A 87 -1.29 -2.69 -1.10
CA VAL A 87 -2.57 -2.17 -1.58
C VAL A 87 -2.37 -1.56 -2.97
N ALA A 88 -1.39 -0.68 -3.16
CA ALA A 88 -1.05 -0.06 -4.45
C ALA A 88 -0.80 -1.10 -5.56
N ALA A 89 -0.05 -2.16 -5.25
CA ALA A 89 0.22 -3.27 -6.16
C ALA A 89 -1.01 -4.15 -6.46
N GLY A 90 -2.15 -3.89 -5.83
CA GLY A 90 -3.38 -4.65 -6.04
C GLY A 90 -3.32 -6.06 -5.46
N PHE A 91 -2.35 -6.39 -4.59
CA PHE A 91 -2.24 -7.73 -4.00
C PHE A 91 -3.53 -8.12 -3.26
N VAL A 92 -4.15 -7.20 -2.53
CA VAL A 92 -5.40 -7.45 -1.78
C VAL A 92 -6.63 -7.60 -2.70
N VAL A 93 -6.59 -7.06 -3.93
CA VAL A 93 -7.75 -7.03 -4.85
C VAL A 93 -7.66 -8.11 -5.92
N ASN A 94 -6.49 -8.28 -6.51
CA ASN A 94 -6.25 -9.16 -7.67
C ASN A 94 -5.60 -10.49 -7.26
N ASN A 95 -5.06 -10.58 -6.03
CA ASN A 95 -4.42 -11.79 -5.53
C ASN A 95 -4.84 -12.07 -4.07
N PRO A 96 -6.16 -12.22 -3.82
CA PRO A 96 -6.71 -12.29 -2.46
C PRO A 96 -6.19 -13.50 -1.65
N THR A 97 -5.66 -14.52 -2.32
CA THR A 97 -4.97 -15.63 -1.66
C THR A 97 -3.59 -15.17 -1.22
N VAL A 98 -3.37 -15.08 0.10
CA VAL A 98 -2.02 -14.91 0.65
C VAL A 98 -1.20 -16.12 0.21
N LYS A 99 -0.23 -15.92 -0.69
CA LYS A 99 0.72 -16.98 -1.07
C LYS A 99 1.69 -17.19 0.08
N LEU A 100 1.24 -17.94 1.10
CA LEU A 100 2.07 -18.42 2.18
C LEU A 100 2.90 -19.57 1.63
N THR A 101 4.19 -19.31 1.41
CA THR A 101 5.16 -20.39 1.27
C THR A 101 5.96 -20.35 2.55
N PHE A 102 5.65 -21.25 3.48
CA PHE A 102 6.53 -21.45 4.63
C PHE A 102 7.78 -22.18 4.12
N PRO A 103 8.99 -21.77 4.52
CA PRO A 103 10.15 -22.63 4.30
C PRO A 103 9.86 -23.96 5.00
N THR A 104 9.79 -25.03 4.21
CA THR A 104 9.97 -26.38 4.71
C THR A 104 11.46 -26.62 4.75
N ASP A 105 11.96 -26.78 5.97
CA ASP A 105 13.32 -27.12 6.38
C ASP A 105 14.42 -26.06 6.12
#